data_AF-A0A349V2N8-F1
#
_entry.id   AF-A0A349V2N8-F1
#
_cell.length_a   1.000
_cell.length_b   1.000
_cell.length_c   1.000
_cell.angle_alpha   90.00
_cell.angle_beta   90.00
_cell.angle_gamma   90.00
#
_symmetry.space_group_name_H-M   'P 1'
#
loop_
_entity.id
_entity.type
_entity.pdbx_description
1 polymer ?
#
loop_
_entity_poly.entity_id
_entity_poly.type
_entity_poly.pdbx_seq_one_letter_code
_entity_poly.pdbx_strand_id
1 'polypeptide(L)'
;MSTPKKVVGQLSLAGLMMALLGCGGASQEQEVTLDSTDARLSYGIGLRMGQRMSADGMQIDVAAYSAGLEDAMTGAEAKLSDEEINTEMSAFQERSQAEAEAERVAQAQSNLEAGRAYMEEMSANDDVQTTESGLQYIVMEPGEGDNPVAEDSVEVHY
;
A
#
# COMPACT_ATOMS: atom_id res chain seq x y z
N MET A 1 48.89 41.97 49.54
CA MET A 1 50.29 41.57 49.34
C MET A 1 50.48 41.14 47.89
N SER A 2 51.50 41.72 47.25
CA SER A 2 52.17 41.33 45.99
C SER A 2 51.38 41.10 44.69
N THR A 3 51.22 42.22 43.98
CA THR A 3 51.71 42.54 42.61
C THR A 3 51.42 41.65 41.38
N PRO A 4 51.03 42.30 40.25
CA PRO A 4 50.83 41.73 38.92
C PRO A 4 52.11 41.78 38.05
N LYS A 5 52.12 41.08 36.90
CA LYS A 5 53.04 41.40 35.79
C LYS A 5 52.34 41.38 34.43
N LYS A 6 52.42 42.53 33.78
CA LYS A 6 52.07 42.83 32.38
C LYS A 6 53.09 42.18 31.44
N VAL A 7 52.68 41.80 30.23
CA VAL A 7 53.48 42.04 29.00
C VAL A 7 52.52 42.41 27.86
N VAL A 8 52.82 43.55 27.25
CA VAL A 8 52.22 44.18 26.07
C VAL A 8 53.11 43.90 24.86
N GLY A 9 52.52 43.80 23.67
CA GLY A 9 53.20 43.86 22.36
C GLY A 9 53.17 42.50 21.63
N GLN A 10 52.85 42.38 20.34
CA GLN A 10 53.02 43.31 19.23
C GLN A 10 52.03 43.05 18.08
N LEU A 11 51.66 44.12 17.37
CA LEU A 11 51.11 44.09 16.00
C LEU A 11 52.12 43.48 15.01
N SER A 12 51.66 42.68 14.04
CA SER A 12 51.68 43.03 12.60
C SER A 12 51.58 41.82 11.65
N LEU A 13 50.88 42.07 10.54
CA LEU A 13 51.06 41.56 9.17
C LEU A 13 50.50 40.17 8.77
N ALA A 14 49.38 40.26 8.04
CA ALA A 14 49.08 39.61 6.75
C ALA A 14 49.50 38.14 6.53
N GLY A 15 48.50 37.24 6.53
CA GLY A 15 48.50 35.96 5.83
C GLY A 15 47.08 35.70 5.31
N LEU A 16 46.83 35.98 4.02
CA LEU A 16 46.77 34.99 2.94
C LEU A 16 45.52 34.08 3.01
N MET A 17 44.52 34.50 2.22
CA MET A 17 43.51 33.73 1.50
C MET A 17 43.57 32.20 1.66
N MET A 18 42.52 31.61 2.24
CA MET A 18 42.13 30.23 1.95
C MET A 18 40.59 30.13 1.91
N ALA A 19 40.05 30.34 0.72
CA ALA A 19 38.71 29.91 0.36
C ALA A 19 38.75 28.39 0.17
N LEU A 20 38.16 27.66 1.11
CA LEU A 20 37.70 26.28 0.93
C LEU A 20 36.17 26.39 0.98
N LEU A 21 35.47 26.52 -0.15
CA LEU A 21 34.95 25.39 -0.94
C LEU A 21 34.77 24.14 -0.08
N GLY A 22 33.65 24.12 0.64
CA GLY A 22 33.24 23.03 1.50
C GLY A 22 31.86 23.27 2.12
N CYS A 23 30.90 23.82 1.37
CA CYS A 23 29.50 23.63 1.73
C CYS A 23 29.16 22.18 1.37
N GLY A 24 29.48 21.26 2.28
CA GLY A 24 28.68 20.05 2.41
C GLY A 24 27.25 20.50 2.60
N GLY A 25 26.40 20.18 1.62
CA GLY A 25 24.95 20.32 1.75
C GLY A 25 24.52 19.43 2.90
N ALA A 26 24.41 20.01 4.09
CA ALA A 26 23.58 19.45 5.13
C ALA A 26 22.18 19.40 4.53
N SER A 27 21.70 18.18 4.26
CA SER A 27 20.30 17.91 3.95
C SER A 27 19.48 18.55 5.05
N GLN A 28 18.89 19.71 4.77
CA GLN A 28 17.89 20.29 5.65
C GLN A 28 16.69 19.36 5.53
N GLU A 29 16.43 18.57 6.58
CA GLU A 29 15.09 18.04 6.82
C GLU A 29 14.16 19.24 6.90
N GLN A 30 13.51 19.53 5.78
CA GLN A 30 12.54 20.60 5.70
C GLN A 30 11.31 20.12 6.47
N GLU A 31 11.17 20.60 7.70
CA GLU A 31 10.04 20.27 8.56
C GLU A 31 8.74 20.68 7.85
N VAL A 32 7.89 19.70 7.55
CA VAL A 32 6.62 19.96 6.84
C VAL A 32 5.64 20.60 7.82
N THR A 33 5.49 21.91 7.74
CA THR A 33 4.52 22.68 8.54
C THR A 33 3.15 22.74 7.86
N LEU A 34 2.07 22.46 8.60
CA LEU A 34 0.69 22.39 8.07
C LEU A 34 -0.11 23.69 8.32
N ASP A 35 0.57 24.83 8.25
CA ASP A 35 -0.01 26.12 8.65
C ASP A 35 -0.99 26.68 7.60
N SER A 36 -0.74 26.44 6.31
CA SER A 36 -1.59 26.92 5.22
C SER A 36 -2.69 25.90 4.86
N THR A 37 -3.78 26.41 4.27
CA THR A 37 -4.85 25.56 3.72
C THR A 37 -4.32 24.63 2.64
N ASP A 38 -3.44 25.13 1.78
CA ASP A 38 -2.85 24.35 0.68
C ASP A 38 -1.94 23.23 1.22
N ALA A 39 -1.14 23.51 2.26
CA ALA A 39 -0.31 22.49 2.91
C ALA A 39 -1.15 21.35 3.51
N ARG A 40 -2.25 21.69 4.20
CA ARG A 40 -3.19 20.69 4.75
C ARG A 40 -3.89 19.88 3.67
N LEU A 41 -4.29 20.52 2.57
CA LEU A 41 -4.93 19.85 1.45
C LEU A 41 -3.97 18.83 0.80
N SER A 42 -2.75 19.27 0.46
CA SER A 42 -1.72 18.41 -0.14
C SER A 42 -1.36 17.23 0.76
N TYR A 43 -1.17 17.47 2.05
CA TYR A 43 -0.93 16.40 3.03
C TYR A 43 -2.10 15.40 3.07
N GLY A 44 -3.34 15.89 3.10
CA GLY A 44 -4.53 15.04 3.10
C GLY A 44 -4.67 14.17 1.84
N ILE A 45 -4.29 14.69 0.66
CA ILE A 45 -4.24 13.92 -0.58
C ILE A 45 -3.18 12.83 -0.50
N GLY A 46 -1.95 13.18 -0.11
CA GLY A 46 -0.85 12.24 0.04
C GLY A 46 -1.14 11.14 1.05
N LEU A 47 -1.73 11.49 2.20
CA LEU A 47 -2.13 10.54 3.23
C LEU A 47 -3.15 9.52 2.72
N ARG A 48 -4.22 9.98 2.05
CA ARG A 48 -5.24 9.09 1.50
C ARG A 48 -4.68 8.18 0.41
N MET A 49 -3.80 8.72 -0.45
CA MET A 49 -3.11 7.93 -1.46
C MET A 49 -2.25 6.83 -0.81
N GLY A 50 -1.42 7.19 0.17
CA GLY A 50 -0.56 6.24 0.89
C GLY A 50 -1.34 5.17 1.65
N GLN A 51 -2.47 5.54 2.28
CA GLN A 51 -3.37 4.58 2.91
C GLN A 51 -3.93 3.55 1.92
N ARG A 52 -4.35 4.01 0.74
CA ARG A 52 -4.80 3.10 -0.33
C ARG A 52 -3.67 2.20 -0.81
N MET A 53 -2.48 2.76 -1.08
CA MET A 53 -1.33 1.97 -1.54
C MET A 53 -0.92 0.91 -0.51
N SER A 54 -0.95 1.25 0.79
CA SER A 54 -0.68 0.30 1.86
C SER A 54 -1.75 -0.78 1.97
N ALA A 55 -3.03 -0.45 1.77
CA ALA A 55 -4.12 -1.42 1.78
C ALA A 55 -4.02 -2.40 0.59
N ASP A 56 -3.54 -1.90 -0.55
CA ASP A 56 -3.26 -2.70 -1.75
C ASP A 56 -1.91 -3.46 -1.67
N GLY A 57 -1.21 -3.40 -0.53
CA GLY A 57 0.06 -4.10 -0.30
C GLY A 57 1.26 -3.55 -1.09
N MET A 58 1.13 -2.40 -1.77
CA MET A 58 2.19 -1.83 -2.59
C MET A 58 3.40 -1.41 -1.76
N GLN A 59 4.57 -1.92 -2.16
CA GLN A 59 5.86 -1.50 -1.62
C GLN A 59 6.38 -0.31 -2.41
N ILE A 60 6.37 0.88 -1.79
CA ILE A 60 6.79 2.14 -2.42
C ILE A 60 7.94 2.73 -1.62
N ASP A 61 9.01 3.11 -2.31
CA ASP A 61 10.02 4.00 -1.74
C ASP A 61 9.45 5.44 -1.72
N VAL A 62 9.06 5.89 -0.53
CA VAL A 62 8.40 7.19 -0.34
C VAL A 62 9.31 8.34 -0.77
N ALA A 63 10.62 8.25 -0.54
CA ALA A 63 11.56 9.31 -0.91
C ALA A 63 11.68 9.43 -2.43
N ALA A 64 11.79 8.29 -3.14
CA ALA A 64 11.83 8.28 -4.61
C ALA A 64 10.50 8.75 -5.22
N TYR A 65 9.37 8.31 -4.66
CA TYR A 65 8.04 8.73 -5.10
C TYR A 65 7.82 10.24 -4.94
N SER A 66 8.17 10.79 -3.78
CA SER A 66 8.07 12.24 -3.54
C SER A 66 8.99 13.05 -4.45
N ALA A 67 10.22 12.57 -4.70
CA ALA A 67 11.14 13.22 -5.63
C ALA A 67 10.59 13.23 -7.06
N GLY A 68 10.03 12.12 -7.55
CA GLY A 68 9.41 12.06 -8.88
C GLY A 68 8.18 12.96 -9.02
N LEU A 69 7.37 13.07 -7.97
CA LEU A 69 6.23 14.00 -7.94
C LEU A 69 6.70 15.46 -8.00
N GLU A 70 7.73 15.82 -7.23
CA GLU A 70 8.33 17.15 -7.24
C GLU A 70 8.93 17.50 -8.60
N ASP A 71 9.74 16.61 -9.17
CA ASP A 71 10.37 16.81 -10.49
C ASP A 71 9.28 17.04 -11.56
N ALA A 72 8.20 16.26 -11.55
CA ALA A 72 7.07 16.42 -12.49
C ALA A 72 6.30 17.74 -12.31
N MET A 73 6.07 18.19 -11.08
CA MET A 73 5.32 19.42 -10.79
C MET A 73 6.12 20.69 -11.08
N THR A 74 7.44 20.63 -10.90
CA THR A 74 8.35 21.75 -11.14
C THR A 74 8.87 21.79 -12.57
N GLY A 75 8.66 20.73 -13.35
CA GLY A 75 9.19 20.58 -14.70
C GLY A 75 10.70 20.35 -14.71
N ALA A 76 11.24 19.77 -13.63
CA ALA A 76 12.63 19.37 -13.58
C ALA A 76 12.91 18.21 -14.55
N GLU A 77 14.18 18.05 -14.91
CA GLU A 77 14.60 16.92 -15.73
C GLU A 77 14.40 15.61 -14.95
N ALA A 78 13.67 14.68 -15.56
CA ALA A 78 13.41 13.38 -14.96
C ALA A 78 14.71 12.60 -14.73
N LYS A 79 14.82 11.96 -13.56
CA LYS A 79 15.99 11.15 -13.19
C LYS A 79 16.04 9.80 -13.92
N LEU A 80 14.94 9.42 -14.58
CA LEU A 80 14.80 8.22 -15.39
C LEU A 80 14.26 8.62 -16.76
N SER A 81 14.70 7.91 -17.79
CA SER A 81 14.10 7.99 -19.12
C SER A 81 12.71 7.35 -19.15
N ASP A 82 11.89 7.75 -20.12
CA ASP A 82 10.57 7.15 -20.33
C ASP A 82 10.65 5.63 -20.58
N GLU A 83 11.72 5.16 -21.22
CA GLU A 83 11.94 3.73 -21.47
C GLU A 83 12.19 2.95 -20.17
N GLU A 84 13.00 3.49 -19.26
CA GLU A 84 13.24 2.90 -17.94
C GLU A 84 11.96 2.88 -17.10
N ILE A 85 11.19 3.97 -17.10
CA ILE A 85 9.90 4.05 -16.39
C ILE A 85 8.94 2.98 -16.94
N ASN A 86 8.78 2.90 -18.26
CA ASN A 86 7.87 1.93 -18.89
C ASN A 86 8.29 0.48 -18.64
N THR A 87 9.59 0.22 -18.59
CA THR A 87 10.16 -1.10 -18.28
C THR A 87 9.78 -1.53 -16.87
N GLU A 88 10.03 -0.67 -15.87
CA GLU A 88 9.68 -0.95 -14.47
C GLU A 88 8.17 -1.06 -14.25
N MET A 89 7.38 -0.22 -14.91
CA MET A 89 5.91 -0.29 -14.84
C MET A 89 5.35 -1.57 -15.45
N SER A 90 5.95 -2.09 -16.50
CA SER A 90 5.56 -3.37 -17.11
C SER A 90 5.92 -4.55 -16.20
N ALA A 91 7.15 -4.55 -15.67
CA ALA A 91 7.60 -5.57 -14.72
C ALA A 91 6.76 -5.58 -13.42
N PHE A 92 6.34 -4.42 -12.94
CA PHE A 92 5.43 -4.30 -11.81
C PHE A 92 4.06 -4.93 -12.12
N GLN A 93 3.47 -4.64 -13.29
CA GLN A 93 2.19 -5.20 -13.70
C GLN A 93 2.24 -6.73 -13.81
N GLU A 94 3.31 -7.29 -14.38
CA GLU A 94 3.49 -8.74 -14.48
C GLU A 94 3.60 -9.38 -13.10
N ARG A 95 4.38 -8.79 -12.19
CA ARG A 95 4.51 -9.27 -10.81
C ARG A 95 3.18 -9.23 -10.06
N SER A 96 2.45 -8.13 -10.18
CA SER A 96 1.14 -7.97 -9.54
C SER A 96 0.11 -8.99 -10.04
N GLN A 97 0.10 -9.28 -11.35
CA GLN A 97 -0.75 -10.34 -11.90
C GLN A 97 -0.37 -11.72 -11.37
N ALA A 98 0.92 -12.03 -11.29
CA ALA A 98 1.39 -13.30 -10.74
C ALA A 98 1.04 -13.47 -9.25
N GLU A 99 1.15 -12.40 -8.46
CA GLU A 99 0.77 -12.38 -7.05
C GLU A 99 -0.74 -12.57 -6.86
N ALA A 100 -1.56 -11.84 -7.64
CA ALA A 100 -3.01 -11.98 -7.61
C ALA A 100 -3.47 -13.40 -8.02
N GLU A 101 -2.81 -14.02 -9.00
CA GLU A 101 -3.08 -15.41 -9.38
C GLU A 101 -2.73 -16.37 -8.24
N ALA A 102 -1.55 -16.20 -7.62
CA ALA A 102 -1.11 -17.03 -6.51
C ALA A 102 -2.07 -16.91 -5.31
N GLU A 103 -2.51 -15.70 -4.97
CA GLU A 103 -3.50 -15.47 -3.93
C GLU A 103 -4.84 -16.12 -4.27
N ARG A 104 -5.33 -15.96 -5.51
CA ARG A 104 -6.57 -16.59 -5.96
C ARG A 104 -6.53 -18.11 -5.83
N VAL A 105 -5.41 -18.73 -6.22
CA VAL A 105 -5.22 -20.19 -6.09
C VAL A 105 -5.19 -20.61 -4.63
N ALA A 106 -4.47 -19.88 -3.77
CA ALA A 106 -4.41 -20.16 -2.34
C ALA A 106 -5.80 -20.04 -1.67
N GLN A 107 -6.54 -18.97 -1.98
CA GLN A 107 -7.90 -18.78 -1.49
C GLN A 107 -8.84 -19.87 -2.00
N ALA A 108 -8.75 -20.26 -3.27
CA ALA A 108 -9.56 -21.35 -3.83
C ALA A 108 -9.30 -22.68 -3.13
N GLN A 109 -8.04 -23.01 -2.84
CA GLN A 109 -7.67 -24.20 -2.09
C GLN A 109 -8.21 -24.16 -0.66
N SER A 110 -7.99 -23.05 0.05
CA SER A 110 -8.51 -22.85 1.41
C SER A 110 -10.03 -22.98 1.46
N ASN A 111 -10.75 -22.36 0.51
CA ASN A 111 -12.20 -22.43 0.44
C ASN A 111 -12.71 -23.83 0.10
N LEU A 112 -12.00 -24.56 -0.77
CA LEU A 112 -12.32 -25.95 -1.09
C LEU A 112 -12.19 -26.86 0.13
N GLU A 113 -11.10 -26.71 0.89
CA GLU A 113 -10.87 -27.48 2.13
C GLU A 113 -11.92 -27.14 3.19
N ALA A 114 -12.14 -25.85 3.45
CA ALA A 114 -13.15 -25.39 4.40
C ALA A 114 -14.56 -25.84 4.01
N GLY A 115 -14.92 -25.74 2.73
CA GLY A 115 -16.22 -26.16 2.21
C GLY A 115 -16.44 -27.67 2.34
N ARG A 116 -15.41 -28.49 2.09
CA ARG A 116 -15.49 -29.95 2.30
C ARG A 116 -15.67 -30.29 3.77
N ALA A 117 -14.91 -29.67 4.66
CA ALA A 117 -15.04 -29.89 6.10
C ALA A 117 -16.43 -29.52 6.60
N TYR A 118 -16.98 -28.39 6.15
CA TYR A 118 -18.33 -27.96 6.48
C TYR A 118 -19.40 -28.94 5.98
N MET A 119 -19.29 -29.41 4.74
CA MET A 119 -20.23 -30.38 4.17
C MET A 119 -20.17 -31.74 4.90
N GLU A 120 -18.99 -32.17 5.34
CA GLU A 120 -18.81 -33.37 6.15
C GLU A 120 -19.46 -33.23 7.54
N GLU A 121 -19.25 -32.08 8.20
CA GLU A 121 -19.89 -31.76 9.47
C GLU A 121 -21.42 -31.69 9.33
N MET A 122 -21.92 -31.04 8.28
CA MET A 122 -23.36 -30.90 8.03
C MET A 122 -24.01 -32.26 7.77
N SER A 123 -23.33 -33.16 7.05
CA SER A 123 -23.80 -34.54 6.81
C SER A 123 -23.95 -35.37 8.08
N ALA A 124 -23.30 -34.99 9.19
CA ALA A 124 -23.42 -35.69 10.45
C ALA A 124 -24.72 -35.34 11.22
N ASN A 125 -25.47 -34.34 10.77
CA ASN A 125 -26.77 -34.00 11.32
C ASN A 125 -27.87 -34.86 10.67
N ASP A 126 -28.66 -35.56 11.49
CA ASP A 126 -29.74 -36.45 11.03
C ASP A 126 -30.85 -35.72 10.24
N ASP A 127 -31.02 -34.41 10.42
CA ASP A 127 -32.02 -33.59 9.70
C ASP A 127 -31.57 -33.22 8.27
N VAL A 128 -30.29 -33.45 7.94
CA VAL A 128 -29.70 -33.10 6.64
C VAL A 128 -30.00 -34.19 5.61
N GLN A 129 -30.54 -33.75 4.47
CA GLN A 129 -30.77 -34.58 3.30
C GLN A 129 -29.73 -34.25 2.22
N THR A 130 -29.14 -35.28 1.61
CA THR A 130 -28.17 -35.15 0.52
C THR A 130 -28.74 -35.71 -0.77
N THR A 131 -28.70 -34.94 -1.85
CA THR A 131 -29.14 -35.36 -3.18
C THR A 131 -28.07 -36.18 -3.90
N GLU A 132 -28.41 -36.82 -5.03
CA GLU A 132 -27.44 -37.51 -5.89
C GLU A 132 -26.35 -36.58 -6.46
N SER A 133 -26.65 -35.29 -6.63
CA SER A 133 -25.68 -34.28 -7.05
C SER A 133 -24.73 -33.83 -5.94
N GLY A 134 -24.96 -34.27 -4.69
CA GLY A 134 -24.22 -33.84 -3.51
C GLY A 134 -24.73 -32.55 -2.87
N LEU A 135 -25.87 -32.01 -3.32
CA LEU A 135 -26.50 -30.86 -2.64
C LEU A 135 -27.05 -31.32 -1.29
N GLN A 136 -26.75 -30.53 -0.24
CA GLN A 136 -27.25 -30.78 1.11
C GLN A 136 -28.28 -29.72 1.49
N TYR A 137 -29.40 -30.14 2.08
CA TYR A 137 -30.46 -29.23 2.54
C TYR A 137 -31.17 -29.77 3.78
N ILE A 138 -31.83 -28.88 4.51
CA ILE A 138 -32.71 -29.20 5.63
C ILE A 138 -34.09 -28.62 5.31
N VAL A 139 -35.14 -29.42 5.45
CA VAL A 139 -36.52 -28.92 5.35
C VAL A 139 -36.92 -28.37 6.72
N MET A 140 -36.86 -27.05 6.88
CA MET A 140 -37.24 -26.41 8.14
C MET A 140 -38.76 -26.44 8.35
N GLU A 141 -39.52 -26.12 7.30
CA GLU A 141 -40.98 -26.17 7.29
C GLU A 141 -41.43 -26.73 5.93
N PRO A 142 -42.16 -27.85 5.89
CA PRO A 142 -42.64 -28.41 4.64
C PRO A 142 -43.79 -27.57 4.07
N GLY A 143 -43.68 -27.21 2.78
CA GLY A 143 -44.76 -26.54 2.06
C GLY A 143 -45.88 -27.49 1.65
N GLU A 144 -47.04 -26.92 1.30
CA GLU A 144 -48.17 -27.63 0.72
C GLU A 144 -48.29 -27.28 -0.78
N GLY A 145 -48.59 -28.25 -1.63
CA GLY A 145 -48.80 -28.05 -3.07
C GLY A 145 -47.90 -28.92 -3.96
N ASP A 146 -47.96 -28.68 -5.26
CA ASP A 146 -47.14 -29.39 -6.24
C ASP A 146 -45.69 -28.89 -6.21
N ASN A 147 -44.73 -29.80 -6.38
CA ASN A 147 -43.33 -29.44 -6.53
C ASN A 147 -43.12 -28.78 -7.91
N PRO A 148 -42.33 -27.69 -8.00
CA PRO A 148 -42.09 -27.01 -9.27
C PRO A 148 -41.35 -27.94 -10.25
N VAL A 149 -41.71 -27.86 -11.53
CA VAL A 149 -40.98 -28.49 -12.63
C VAL A 149 -40.00 -27.51 -13.30
N ALA A 150 -39.14 -28.01 -14.18
CA ALA A 150 -38.06 -27.23 -14.77
C ALA A 150 -38.53 -25.99 -15.57
N GLU A 151 -39.74 -26.05 -16.14
CA GLU A 151 -40.34 -24.98 -16.94
C GLU A 151 -41.10 -23.94 -16.11
N ASP A 152 -41.28 -24.17 -14.81
CA ASP A 152 -42.06 -23.28 -13.94
C ASP A 152 -41.26 -22.03 -13.55
N SER A 153 -41.99 -20.96 -13.19
CA SER A 153 -41.42 -19.78 -12.53
C SER A 153 -41.75 -19.84 -11.05
N VAL A 154 -40.77 -19.56 -10.19
CA VAL A 154 -40.92 -19.55 -8.73
C VAL A 154 -40.71 -18.14 -8.17
N GLU A 155 -41.43 -17.82 -7.10
CA GLU A 155 -41.21 -16.61 -6.29
C GLU A 155 -40.64 -17.05 -4.94
N VAL A 156 -39.47 -16.52 -4.58
CA VAL A 156 -38.73 -16.94 -3.37
C VAL A 156 -38.21 -15.74 -2.61
N HIS A 157 -38.10 -15.91 -1.30
CA HIS A 157 -37.32 -15.04 -0.42
C HIS A 157 -36.14 -15.83 0.12
N TYR A 158 -34.93 -15.31 -0.07
CA TYR A 158 -33.67 -15.94 0.34
C TYR A 158 -32.81 -14.97 1.15
#